data_AF-A0A850BMB7-F1
#
_entry.id   AF-A0A850BMB7-F1
#
_cell.length_a   1.000
_cell.length_b   1.000
_cell.length_c   1.000
_cell.angle_alpha   90.00
_cell.angle_beta   90.00
_cell.angle_gamma   90.00
#
_symmetry.space_group_name_H-M   'P 1'
#
loop_
_entity.id
_entity.type
_entity.pdbx_description
1 polymer ?
#
loop_
_entity_poly.entity_id
_entity_poly.type
_entity_poly.pdbx_seq_one_letter_code
_entity_poly.pdbx_strand_id
1 'polypeptide(L)'
;MARFVFARAAALEARRGRIAHGIELELARSLVEVAGDRPAAVARVRRIPPGIDQSFEARFLEGRWRAELGDFAGAAVAFGRLRDEVERAPGLAGDRAAAVAVLLVEAAAIEERERGDLQAAQRHLGLAMRLRPRDRAIGASFRRVAGEAARAVKALVPPAVEEDTSVEEPAPSEPSEPEAPSPTSLDALGLLQEEGALSEDAAATGVSEEALVDQLAARVRADPSDHESVLELADVLERLGRHLDLLALLSARMEEGGEAVRRELSPRRRRVLEALAFQARAEGKASEAELYEMMAAAEGE
;
A
#
# COMPACT_ATOMS: atom_id res chain seq x y z
N MET A 1 -28.73 32.97 0.91
CA MET A 1 -29.89 32.30 1.55
C MET A 1 -29.93 30.79 1.29
N ALA A 2 -29.67 30.30 0.08
CA ALA A 2 -29.75 28.87 -0.27
C ALA A 2 -28.86 27.92 0.58
N ARG A 3 -27.63 28.32 0.94
CA ARG A 3 -26.71 27.51 1.80
C ARG A 3 -27.32 27.15 3.17
N PHE A 4 -28.08 28.04 3.78
CA PHE A 4 -28.68 27.80 5.12
C PHE A 4 -29.89 26.87 5.06
N VAL A 5 -30.66 26.91 3.98
CA VAL A 5 -31.86 26.08 3.82
C VAL A 5 -31.48 24.62 3.60
N PHE A 6 -30.48 24.35 2.75
CA PHE A 6 -30.00 22.98 2.49
C PHE A 6 -29.32 22.35 3.70
N ALA A 7 -28.44 23.09 4.40
CA ALA A 7 -27.80 22.60 5.61
C ALA A 7 -28.82 22.24 6.72
N ARG A 8 -29.90 23.03 6.83
CA ARG A 8 -30.98 22.79 7.79
C ARG A 8 -31.87 21.60 7.39
N ALA A 9 -32.15 21.42 6.10
CA ALA A 9 -32.89 20.26 5.60
C ALA A 9 -32.11 18.95 5.84
N ALA A 10 -30.80 18.95 5.55
CA ALA A 10 -29.92 17.81 5.84
C ALA A 10 -29.85 17.49 7.34
N ALA A 11 -29.75 18.51 8.19
CA ALA A 11 -29.76 18.33 9.64
C ALA A 11 -31.10 17.79 10.19
N LEU A 12 -32.23 18.13 9.56
CA LEU A 12 -33.54 17.63 9.92
C LEU A 12 -33.75 16.17 9.49
N GLU A 13 -33.25 15.77 8.32
CA GLU A 13 -33.27 14.37 7.87
C GLU A 13 -32.32 13.48 8.67
N ALA A 14 -31.13 13.98 9.01
CA ALA A 14 -30.20 13.29 9.91
C ALA A 14 -30.83 13.00 11.29
N ARG A 15 -31.63 13.95 11.82
CA ARG A 15 -32.41 13.75 13.06
C ARG A 15 -33.50 12.69 12.94
N ARG A 16 -33.94 12.33 11.73
CA ARG A 16 -34.94 11.29 11.46
C ARG A 16 -34.33 9.89 11.29
N GLY A 17 -33.01 9.74 11.50
CA GLY A 17 -32.33 8.45 11.48
C GLY A 17 -32.18 7.81 10.10
N ARG A 18 -32.61 8.49 9.04
CA ARG A 18 -32.37 8.07 7.65
C ARG A 18 -31.24 8.93 7.10
N ILE A 19 -30.01 8.41 7.15
CA ILE A 19 -28.90 9.02 6.43
C ILE A 19 -29.19 8.80 4.94
N ALA A 20 -29.83 9.79 4.32
CA ALA A 20 -29.97 9.81 2.88
C ALA A 20 -28.59 10.13 2.30
N HIS A 21 -27.78 9.11 2.00
CA HIS A 21 -26.45 9.26 1.41
C HIS A 21 -26.47 10.09 0.11
N GLY A 22 -27.61 10.12 -0.58
CA GLY A 22 -27.84 11.05 -1.70
C GLY A 22 -27.76 12.52 -1.29
N ILE A 23 -28.24 12.91 -0.11
CA ILE A 23 -28.11 14.30 0.40
C ILE A 23 -26.64 14.64 0.67
N GLU A 24 -25.85 13.71 1.20
CA GLU A 24 -24.42 13.93 1.41
C GLU A 24 -23.66 14.13 0.07
N LEU A 25 -24.01 13.38 -0.97
CA LEU A 25 -23.49 13.60 -2.33
C LEU A 25 -23.86 14.98 -2.88
N GLU A 26 -25.15 15.34 -2.83
CA GLU A 26 -25.63 16.62 -3.35
C GLU A 26 -25.01 17.81 -2.60
N LEU A 27 -24.84 17.68 -1.29
CA LEU A 27 -24.17 18.69 -0.49
C LEU A 27 -22.68 18.78 -0.82
N ALA A 28 -22.00 17.66 -1.04
CA ALA A 28 -20.61 17.66 -1.46
C ALA A 28 -20.42 18.33 -2.82
N ARG A 29 -21.29 18.05 -3.80
CA ARG A 29 -21.29 18.77 -5.09
C ARG A 29 -21.52 20.26 -4.92
N SER A 30 -22.51 20.64 -4.10
CA SER A 30 -22.80 22.04 -3.80
C SER A 30 -21.61 22.77 -3.16
N LEU A 31 -20.80 22.09 -2.34
CA LEU A 31 -19.57 22.66 -1.78
C LEU A 31 -18.55 22.98 -2.87
N VAL A 32 -18.39 22.12 -3.87
CA VAL A 32 -17.48 22.38 -4.99
C VAL A 32 -18.04 23.46 -5.90
N GLU A 33 -19.29 23.34 -6.35
CA GLU A 33 -19.88 24.23 -7.35
C GLU A 33 -20.13 25.65 -6.82
N VAL A 34 -20.64 25.78 -5.59
CA VAL A 34 -21.06 27.07 -5.03
C VAL A 34 -19.96 27.70 -4.18
N ALA A 35 -19.20 26.88 -3.46
CA ALA A 35 -18.20 27.38 -2.51
C ALA A 35 -16.76 27.19 -2.96
N GLY A 36 -16.49 26.41 -4.01
CA GLY A 36 -15.12 26.05 -4.41
C GLY A 36 -14.38 25.18 -3.39
N ASP A 37 -15.08 24.64 -2.38
CA ASP A 37 -14.48 23.98 -1.22
C ASP A 37 -14.36 22.47 -1.45
N ARG A 38 -13.37 22.09 -2.28
CA ARG A 38 -13.06 20.69 -2.59
C ARG A 38 -12.60 19.88 -1.37
N PRO A 39 -11.73 20.40 -0.47
CA PRO A 39 -11.35 19.65 0.73
C PRO A 39 -12.56 19.25 1.59
N ALA A 40 -13.51 20.16 1.82
CA ALA A 40 -14.73 19.83 2.56
C ALA A 40 -15.62 18.84 1.81
N ALA A 41 -15.73 18.96 0.49
CA ALA A 41 -16.49 18.02 -0.34
C ALA A 41 -15.90 16.59 -0.27
N VAL A 42 -14.57 16.45 -0.38
CA VAL A 42 -13.83 15.19 -0.21
C VAL A 42 -14.12 14.56 1.15
N ALA A 43 -14.05 15.36 2.23
CA ALA A 43 -14.34 14.88 3.58
C ALA A 43 -15.78 14.33 3.73
N ARG A 44 -16.75 14.89 2.98
CA ARG A 44 -18.14 14.41 2.98
C ARG A 44 -18.33 13.12 2.20
N VAL A 45 -17.88 13.06 0.94
CA VAL A 45 -18.07 11.84 0.13
C VAL A 45 -17.37 10.63 0.73
N ARG A 46 -16.25 10.84 1.45
CA ARG A 46 -15.56 9.76 2.18
C ARG A 46 -16.42 9.09 3.25
N ARG A 47 -17.44 9.77 3.80
CA ARG A 47 -18.37 9.22 4.82
C ARG A 47 -19.41 8.28 4.25
N ILE A 48 -19.57 8.24 2.93
CA ILE A 48 -20.53 7.35 2.26
C ILE A 48 -19.96 5.93 2.33
N PRO A 49 -20.65 4.97 2.98
CA PRO A 49 -20.16 3.61 3.14
C PRO A 49 -20.08 2.90 1.79
N PRO A 50 -19.21 1.88 1.64
CA PRO A 50 -19.21 1.02 0.45
C PRO A 50 -20.48 0.15 0.40
N GLY A 51 -20.82 -0.37 -0.78
CA GLY A 51 -21.88 -1.36 -0.95
C GLY A 51 -23.30 -0.78 -1.08
N ILE A 52 -23.43 0.55 -1.14
CA ILE A 52 -24.69 1.24 -1.46
C ILE A 52 -24.59 1.91 -2.82
N ASP A 53 -25.73 2.25 -3.42
CA ASP A 53 -25.78 2.77 -4.80
C ASP A 53 -24.95 4.04 -5.00
N GLN A 54 -24.91 4.91 -4.00
CA GLN A 54 -24.17 6.17 -4.03
C GLN A 54 -22.65 5.99 -3.89
N SER A 55 -22.16 4.81 -3.52
CA SER A 55 -20.74 4.63 -3.20
C SER A 55 -19.86 4.75 -4.45
N PHE A 56 -20.30 4.21 -5.60
CA PHE A 56 -19.56 4.34 -6.87
C PHE A 56 -19.27 5.80 -7.23
N GLU A 57 -20.31 6.63 -7.18
CA GLU A 57 -20.19 8.04 -7.48
C GLU A 57 -19.38 8.79 -6.42
N ALA A 58 -19.56 8.44 -5.15
CA ALA A 58 -18.77 9.03 -4.06
C ALA A 58 -17.26 8.79 -4.25
N ARG A 59 -16.84 7.56 -4.57
CA ARG A 59 -15.43 7.21 -4.81
C ARG A 59 -14.88 7.88 -6.05
N PHE A 60 -15.68 7.96 -7.11
CA PHE A 60 -15.30 8.68 -8.32
C PHE A 60 -15.06 10.17 -8.04
N LEU A 61 -16.00 10.85 -7.37
CA LEU A 61 -15.88 12.28 -7.04
C LEU A 61 -14.75 12.54 -6.05
N GLU A 62 -14.55 11.65 -5.06
CA GLU A 62 -13.40 11.69 -4.15
C GLU A 62 -12.08 11.69 -4.94
N GLY A 63 -11.94 10.77 -5.89
CA GLY A 63 -10.74 10.66 -6.73
C GLY A 63 -10.54 11.90 -7.62
N ARG A 64 -11.60 12.34 -8.31
CA ARG A 64 -11.56 13.51 -9.19
C ARG A 64 -11.16 14.77 -8.45
N TRP A 65 -11.82 15.10 -7.33
CA TRP A 65 -11.53 16.33 -6.61
C TRP A 65 -10.15 16.32 -5.95
N ARG A 66 -9.64 15.16 -5.54
CA ARG A 66 -8.26 15.03 -5.06
C ARG A 66 -7.25 15.26 -6.18
N ALA A 67 -7.48 14.72 -7.37
CA ALA A 67 -6.63 14.99 -8.53
C ALA A 67 -6.64 16.49 -8.90
N GLU A 68 -7.81 17.14 -8.88
CA GLU A 68 -7.93 18.59 -9.08
C GLU A 68 -7.20 19.43 -8.02
N LEU A 69 -6.96 18.87 -6.83
CA LEU A 69 -6.16 19.49 -5.76
C LEU A 69 -4.66 19.14 -5.84
N GLY A 70 -4.23 18.31 -6.80
CA GLY A 70 -2.87 17.80 -6.90
C GLY A 70 -2.55 16.63 -5.96
N ASP A 71 -3.52 16.12 -5.20
CA ASP A 71 -3.39 14.92 -4.36
C ASP A 71 -3.57 13.65 -5.21
N PHE A 72 -2.58 13.37 -6.06
CA PHE A 72 -2.63 12.24 -6.98
C PHE A 72 -2.59 10.89 -6.28
N ALA A 73 -1.84 10.78 -5.17
CA ALA A 73 -1.79 9.55 -4.39
C ALA A 73 -3.16 9.24 -3.76
N GLY A 74 -3.78 10.24 -3.14
CA GLY A 74 -5.12 10.12 -2.59
C GLY A 74 -6.19 9.87 -3.66
N ALA A 75 -6.03 10.44 -4.86
CA ALA A 75 -6.91 10.16 -5.99
C ALA A 75 -6.85 8.69 -6.43
N ALA A 76 -5.65 8.14 -6.60
CA ALA A 76 -5.46 6.75 -6.99
C ALA A 76 -6.04 5.75 -5.98
N VAL A 77 -5.94 6.05 -4.68
CA VAL A 77 -6.58 5.24 -3.64
C VAL A 77 -8.11 5.25 -3.79
N ALA A 78 -8.71 6.42 -4.05
CA ALA A 78 -10.16 6.53 -4.25
C ALA A 78 -10.62 5.79 -5.52
N PHE A 79 -9.88 5.93 -6.62
CA PHE A 79 -10.16 5.18 -7.85
C PHE A 79 -9.92 3.67 -7.71
N GLY A 80 -8.94 3.24 -6.91
CA GLY A 80 -8.77 1.85 -6.51
C GLY A 80 -10.01 1.30 -5.80
N ARG A 81 -10.53 2.03 -4.81
CA ARG A 81 -11.77 1.66 -4.12
C ARG A 81 -12.98 1.60 -5.05
N LEU A 82 -13.07 2.50 -6.04
CA LEU A 82 -14.10 2.43 -7.07
C LEU A 82 -14.03 1.10 -7.84
N ARG A 83 -12.83 0.65 -8.25
CA ARG A 83 -12.66 -0.64 -8.95
C ARG A 83 -13.09 -1.80 -8.07
N ASP A 84 -12.59 -1.83 -6.85
CA ASP A 84 -12.93 -2.85 -5.85
C ASP A 84 -14.45 -2.96 -5.61
N GLU A 85 -15.14 -1.82 -5.48
CA GLU A 85 -16.59 -1.79 -5.30
C GLU A 85 -17.32 -2.35 -6.52
N VAL A 86 -16.86 -2.04 -7.73
CA VAL A 86 -17.45 -2.57 -8.97
C VAL A 86 -17.27 -4.08 -9.08
N GLU A 87 -16.09 -4.59 -8.71
CA GLU A 87 -15.81 -6.03 -8.72
C GLU A 87 -16.63 -6.79 -7.68
N ARG A 88 -16.89 -6.19 -6.52
CA ARG A 88 -17.70 -6.79 -5.45
C ARG A 88 -19.21 -6.65 -5.65
N ALA A 89 -19.67 -5.88 -6.63
CA ALA A 89 -21.09 -5.61 -6.84
C ALA A 89 -21.72 -6.62 -7.84
N PRO A 90 -22.38 -7.69 -7.36
CA PRO A 90 -23.06 -8.62 -8.25
C PRO A 90 -24.24 -7.93 -8.94
N GLY A 91 -24.44 -8.24 -10.23
CA GLY A 91 -25.69 -7.90 -10.93
C GLY A 91 -25.83 -6.42 -11.36
N LEU A 92 -24.73 -5.67 -11.49
CA LEU A 92 -24.77 -4.37 -12.18
C LEU A 92 -25.27 -4.57 -13.62
N ALA A 93 -26.48 -4.09 -13.91
CA ALA A 93 -27.13 -4.23 -15.21
C ALA A 93 -27.81 -2.93 -15.66
N GLY A 94 -28.18 -2.88 -16.94
CA GLY A 94 -28.95 -1.77 -17.53
C GLY A 94 -28.28 -0.40 -17.38
N ASP A 95 -29.09 0.60 -17.05
CA ASP A 95 -28.65 2.00 -16.96
C ASP A 95 -27.61 2.23 -15.86
N ARG A 96 -27.69 1.46 -14.78
CA ARG A 96 -26.72 1.54 -13.69
C ARG A 96 -25.33 1.09 -14.12
N ALA A 97 -25.24 -0.03 -14.83
CA ALA A 97 -23.97 -0.49 -15.40
C ALA A 97 -23.41 0.52 -16.40
N ALA A 98 -24.29 1.16 -17.20
CA ALA A 98 -23.88 2.22 -18.12
C ALA A 98 -23.33 3.45 -17.39
N ALA A 99 -23.99 3.92 -16.32
CA ALA A 99 -23.52 5.04 -15.51
C ALA A 99 -22.14 4.76 -14.88
N VAL A 100 -21.98 3.60 -14.26
CA VAL A 100 -20.69 3.19 -13.65
C VAL A 100 -19.58 3.07 -14.71
N ALA A 101 -19.90 2.57 -15.91
CA ALA A 101 -18.93 2.50 -17.00
C ALA A 101 -18.44 3.90 -17.43
N VAL A 102 -19.31 4.91 -17.44
CA VAL A 102 -18.91 6.31 -17.70
C VAL A 102 -17.93 6.80 -16.64
N LEU A 103 -18.22 6.56 -15.36
CA LEU A 103 -17.31 6.94 -14.25
C LEU A 103 -15.94 6.28 -14.39
N LEU A 104 -15.90 4.99 -14.75
CA LEU A 104 -14.65 4.26 -14.95
C LEU A 104 -13.84 4.78 -16.15
N VAL A 105 -14.50 5.15 -17.25
CA VAL A 105 -13.84 5.77 -18.41
C VAL A 105 -13.24 7.12 -18.04
N GLU A 106 -13.95 7.94 -17.27
CA GLU A 106 -13.41 9.22 -16.82
C GLU A 106 -12.26 9.04 -15.81
N ALA A 107 -12.37 8.10 -14.87
CA ALA A 107 -11.28 7.75 -13.96
C ALA A 107 -10.02 7.30 -14.72
N ALA A 108 -10.18 6.48 -15.76
CA ALA A 108 -9.07 6.08 -16.62
C ALA A 108 -8.40 7.28 -17.30
N ALA A 109 -9.18 8.25 -17.78
CA ALA A 109 -8.66 9.45 -18.42
C ALA A 109 -7.93 10.40 -17.44
N ILE A 110 -8.27 10.37 -16.15
CA ILE A 110 -7.57 11.11 -15.10
C ILE A 110 -6.24 10.42 -14.76
N GLU A 111 -6.26 9.09 -14.53
CA GLU A 111 -5.04 8.30 -14.27
C GLU A 111 -4.03 8.41 -15.41
N GLU A 112 -4.51 8.43 -16.66
CA GLU A 112 -3.66 8.62 -17.84
C GLU A 112 -3.07 10.04 -17.91
N ARG A 113 -3.90 11.09 -17.88
CA ARG A 113 -3.45 12.46 -18.15
C ARG A 113 -2.67 13.08 -17.00
N GLU A 114 -3.15 12.90 -15.78
CA GLU A 114 -2.62 13.60 -14.61
C GLU A 114 -1.49 12.80 -13.94
N ARG A 115 -1.55 11.47 -13.99
CA ARG A 115 -0.57 10.58 -13.33
C ARG A 115 0.37 9.87 -14.29
N GLY A 116 0.03 9.75 -15.57
CA GLY A 116 0.77 8.90 -16.51
C GLY A 116 0.70 7.41 -16.18
N ASP A 117 -0.25 6.98 -15.31
CA ASP A 117 -0.38 5.59 -14.89
C ASP A 117 -1.24 4.80 -15.89
N LEU A 118 -0.58 4.41 -16.98
CA LEU A 118 -1.23 3.67 -18.07
C LEU A 118 -1.80 2.32 -17.61
N GLN A 119 -1.19 1.68 -16.61
CA GLN A 119 -1.69 0.41 -16.09
C GLN A 119 -2.99 0.60 -15.28
N ALA A 120 -3.05 1.62 -14.42
CA ALA A 120 -4.27 1.96 -13.70
C ALA A 120 -5.41 2.32 -14.66
N ALA A 121 -5.13 3.16 -15.67
CA ALA A 121 -6.08 3.51 -16.72
C ALA A 121 -6.58 2.26 -17.46
N GLN A 122 -5.68 1.34 -17.84
CA GLN A 122 -6.06 0.08 -18.49
C GLN A 122 -6.99 -0.77 -17.62
N ARG A 123 -6.72 -0.88 -16.30
CA ARG A 123 -7.58 -1.64 -15.36
C ARG A 123 -9.00 -1.06 -15.31
N HIS A 124 -9.14 0.26 -15.24
CA HIS A 124 -10.45 0.93 -15.27
C HIS A 124 -11.21 0.65 -16.56
N LEU A 125 -10.55 0.79 -17.71
CA LEU A 125 -11.14 0.53 -19.03
C LEU A 125 -11.55 -0.95 -19.18
N GLY A 126 -10.77 -1.88 -18.63
CA GLY A 126 -11.11 -3.30 -18.60
C GLY A 126 -12.42 -3.58 -17.87
N LEU A 127 -12.64 -2.96 -16.71
CA LEU A 127 -13.91 -3.05 -15.98
C LEU A 127 -15.06 -2.39 -16.74
N ALA A 128 -14.83 -1.20 -17.33
CA ALA A 128 -15.83 -0.53 -18.15
C ALA A 128 -16.27 -1.38 -19.35
N MET A 129 -15.33 -2.08 -20.02
CA MET A 129 -15.64 -3.01 -21.10
C MET A 129 -16.50 -4.19 -20.64
N ARG A 130 -16.29 -4.73 -19.43
CA ARG A 130 -17.13 -5.80 -18.88
C ARG A 130 -18.57 -5.35 -18.67
N LEU A 131 -18.76 -4.12 -18.18
CA LEU A 131 -20.09 -3.52 -18.00
C LEU A 131 -20.77 -3.17 -19.34
N ARG A 132 -19.98 -2.83 -20.37
CA ARG A 132 -20.46 -2.35 -21.67
C ARG A 132 -19.72 -3.03 -22.84
N PRO A 133 -19.87 -4.35 -23.04
CA PRO A 133 -19.06 -5.12 -23.99
C PRO A 133 -19.26 -4.74 -25.45
N ARG A 134 -20.40 -4.12 -25.79
CA ARG A 134 -20.72 -3.66 -27.16
C ARG A 134 -20.30 -2.22 -27.43
N ASP A 135 -19.73 -1.53 -26.45
CA ASP A 135 -19.30 -0.14 -26.61
C ASP A 135 -17.92 -0.08 -27.29
N ARG A 136 -17.94 0.28 -28.58
CA ARG A 136 -16.73 0.32 -29.40
C ARG A 136 -15.76 1.42 -28.97
N ALA A 137 -16.26 2.52 -28.39
CA ALA A 137 -15.40 3.63 -27.95
C ALA A 137 -14.53 3.20 -26.77
N ILE A 138 -15.14 2.53 -25.78
CA ILE A 138 -14.40 1.99 -24.62
C ILE A 138 -13.35 0.97 -25.11
N GLY A 139 -13.72 0.07 -26.02
CA GLY A 139 -12.79 -0.91 -26.59
C GLY A 139 -11.62 -0.28 -27.36
N ALA A 140 -11.86 0.84 -28.05
CA ALA A 140 -10.79 1.58 -28.73
C ALA A 140 -9.83 2.24 -27.73
N SER A 141 -10.35 2.91 -26.70
CA SER A 141 -9.55 3.49 -25.63
C SER A 141 -8.71 2.45 -24.91
N PHE A 142 -9.29 1.29 -24.57
CA PHE A 142 -8.56 0.20 -23.92
C PHE A 142 -7.36 -0.27 -24.76
N ARG A 143 -7.56 -0.54 -26.06
CA ARG A 143 -6.47 -0.98 -26.94
C ARG A 143 -5.36 0.06 -27.09
N ARG A 144 -5.73 1.34 -27.14
CA ARG A 144 -4.76 2.45 -27.20
C ARG A 144 -3.90 2.48 -25.94
N VAL A 145 -4.52 2.57 -24.76
CA VAL A 145 -3.81 2.62 -23.47
C VAL A 145 -2.96 1.36 -23.24
N ALA A 146 -3.49 0.17 -23.57
CA ALA A 146 -2.74 -1.08 -23.47
C ALA A 146 -1.51 -1.11 -24.40
N GLY A 147 -1.64 -0.58 -25.62
CA GLY A 147 -0.52 -0.47 -26.56
C GLY A 147 0.55 0.51 -26.08
N GLU A 148 0.16 1.64 -25.50
CA GLU A 148 1.08 2.60 -24.89
C GLU A 148 1.78 2.02 -23.66
N ALA A 149 1.04 1.34 -22.76
CA ALA A 149 1.59 0.67 -21.60
C ALA A 149 2.64 -0.38 -21.99
N ALA A 150 2.36 -1.19 -23.02
CA ALA A 150 3.29 -2.19 -23.51
C ALA A 150 4.57 -1.56 -24.10
N ARG A 151 4.46 -0.43 -24.80
CA ARG A 151 5.63 0.32 -25.29
C ARG A 151 6.47 0.89 -24.15
N ALA A 152 5.82 1.42 -23.11
CA ALA A 152 6.51 1.95 -21.94
C ALA A 152 7.30 0.85 -21.21
N VAL A 153 6.72 -0.33 -21.02
CA VAL A 153 7.43 -1.49 -20.44
C VAL A 153 8.59 -1.93 -21.33
N LYS A 154 8.39 -2.03 -22.66
CA LYS A 154 9.46 -2.40 -23.60
C LYS A 154 10.62 -1.39 -23.59
N ALA A 155 10.34 -0.10 -23.37
CA ALA A 155 11.37 0.94 -23.32
C ALA A 155 12.20 0.91 -22.03
N LEU A 156 11.65 0.38 -20.93
CA LEU A 156 12.36 0.24 -19.65
C LEU A 156 13.28 -0.97 -19.62
N VAL A 157 12.96 -2.02 -20.37
CA VAL A 157 13.88 -3.14 -20.58
C VAL A 157 14.99 -2.61 -21.50
N PRO A 158 16.24 -2.46 -21.02
CA PRO A 158 17.35 -2.09 -21.89
C PRO A 158 17.34 -3.05 -23.07
N PRO A 159 17.63 -2.61 -24.31
CA PRO A 159 17.88 -3.57 -25.38
C PRO A 159 18.92 -4.51 -24.81
N ALA A 160 18.56 -5.79 -24.64
CA ALA A 160 19.51 -6.80 -24.25
C ALA A 160 20.67 -6.55 -25.20
N VAL A 161 21.83 -6.18 -24.65
CA VAL A 161 23.04 -6.15 -25.42
C VAL A 161 23.00 -7.51 -26.08
N GLU A 162 22.88 -7.55 -27.40
CA GLU A 162 23.13 -8.78 -28.14
C GLU A 162 24.61 -9.00 -27.86
N GLU A 163 24.90 -9.55 -26.68
CA GLU A 163 26.14 -10.20 -26.39
C GLU A 163 26.21 -11.19 -27.51
N ASP A 164 27.11 -10.88 -28.44
CA ASP A 164 27.59 -11.78 -29.47
C ASP A 164 28.23 -12.95 -28.73
N THR A 165 27.37 -13.76 -28.10
CA THR A 165 27.67 -15.10 -27.66
C THR A 165 27.69 -15.92 -28.93
N SER A 166 28.68 -15.62 -29.78
CA SER A 166 29.49 -16.62 -30.43
C SER A 166 30.00 -17.54 -29.32
N VAL A 167 29.11 -18.41 -28.82
CA VAL A 167 29.46 -19.53 -27.96
C VAL A 167 30.29 -20.43 -28.84
N GLU A 168 31.60 -20.25 -28.76
CA GLU A 168 32.58 -21.26 -29.12
C GLU A 168 32.21 -22.51 -28.33
N GLU A 169 31.77 -23.53 -29.06
CA GLU A 169 31.31 -24.83 -28.56
C GLU A 169 32.33 -25.38 -27.55
N PRO A 170 31.99 -25.47 -26.24
CA PRO A 170 32.96 -25.87 -25.24
C PRO A 170 33.29 -27.36 -25.42
N ALA A 171 34.57 -27.63 -25.65
CA ALA A 171 35.12 -28.98 -25.68
C ALA A 171 34.87 -29.70 -24.34
N PRO A 172 34.55 -31.01 -24.37
CA PRO A 172 34.20 -31.78 -23.18
C PRO A 172 35.39 -31.86 -22.21
N SER A 173 35.22 -31.24 -21.04
CA SER A 173 36.19 -31.29 -19.93
C SER A 173 35.87 -32.45 -18.99
N GLU A 174 36.90 -33.21 -18.65
CA GLU A 174 36.88 -34.41 -17.81
C GLU A 174 36.51 -34.13 -16.34
N PRO A 175 35.94 -35.13 -15.63
CA PRO A 175 35.50 -35.00 -14.24
C PRO A 175 36.67 -34.91 -13.25
N SER A 176 36.75 -33.80 -12.51
CA SER A 176 37.69 -33.60 -11.40
C SER A 176 37.08 -34.07 -10.07
N GLU A 177 37.89 -34.79 -9.29
CA GLU A 177 37.58 -35.41 -8.00
C GLU A 177 37.34 -34.40 -6.84
N PRO A 178 36.65 -34.81 -5.76
CA PRO A 178 36.29 -33.95 -4.63
C PRO A 178 37.45 -33.75 -3.64
N GLU A 179 37.89 -32.50 -3.47
CA GLU A 179 38.92 -32.09 -2.51
C GLU A 179 38.31 -31.74 -1.14
N ALA A 180 38.92 -32.25 -0.07
CA ALA A 180 38.47 -32.21 1.32
C ALA A 180 38.74 -30.87 2.02
N PRO A 181 38.00 -30.52 3.10
CA PRO A 181 38.16 -29.26 3.81
C PRO A 181 39.36 -29.28 4.77
N SER A 182 40.22 -28.26 4.70
CA SER A 182 41.22 -27.95 5.74
C SER A 182 40.76 -26.77 6.61
N PRO A 183 41.00 -26.80 7.92
CA PRO A 183 40.62 -25.74 8.86
C PRO A 183 41.71 -24.66 8.87
N THR A 184 41.32 -23.38 8.94
CA THR A 184 42.29 -22.29 9.17
C THR A 184 41.87 -21.44 10.36
N SER A 185 42.82 -21.35 11.26
CA SER A 185 42.92 -20.72 12.56
C SER A 185 42.64 -19.22 12.59
N LEU A 186 42.04 -18.81 13.72
CA LEU A 186 42.18 -17.51 14.39
C LEU A 186 43.64 -17.06 14.45
N ASP A 187 43.95 -15.81 14.08
CA ASP A 187 44.43 -14.79 15.03
C ASP A 187 44.73 -13.41 14.40
N ALA A 188 44.58 -12.40 15.28
CA ALA A 188 45.33 -11.15 15.38
C ALA A 188 45.09 -9.96 14.41
N LEU A 189 44.31 -9.00 14.94
CA LEU A 189 44.55 -7.55 15.03
C LEU A 189 45.72 -6.94 14.22
N GLY A 190 45.39 -5.97 13.37
CA GLY A 190 46.35 -5.06 12.75
C GLY A 190 45.67 -3.87 12.07
N LEU A 191 45.50 -2.80 12.84
CA LEU A 191 45.16 -1.42 12.44
C LEU A 191 45.73 -1.01 11.06
N LEU A 192 44.93 -0.33 10.24
CA LEU A 192 45.21 1.00 9.64
C LEU A 192 44.12 1.40 8.62
N GLN A 193 43.65 2.64 8.75
CA GLN A 193 43.15 3.58 7.72
C GLN A 193 42.15 3.09 6.66
N GLU A 194 40.94 3.66 6.67
CA GLU A 194 40.46 4.53 5.57
C GLU A 194 39.22 5.32 6.03
N GLU A 195 39.42 6.61 6.29
CA GLU A 195 38.35 7.59 6.37
C GLU A 195 38.00 8.04 4.95
N GLY A 196 36.74 7.90 4.54
CA GLY A 196 36.19 8.70 3.43
C GLY A 196 35.70 7.95 2.18
N ALA A 197 34.85 6.94 2.34
CA ALA A 197 33.93 6.52 1.28
C ALA A 197 32.57 6.15 1.90
N LEU A 198 31.66 7.11 1.97
CA LEU A 198 30.27 6.83 2.32
C LEU A 198 29.62 6.07 1.16
N SER A 199 29.52 4.78 1.41
CA SER A 199 29.09 3.69 0.55
C SER A 199 27.74 3.90 -0.14
N GLU A 200 27.72 3.84 -1.47
CA GLU A 200 26.52 3.63 -2.30
C GLU A 200 25.98 2.18 -2.19
N ASP A 201 26.68 1.29 -1.46
CA ASP A 201 26.35 -0.13 -1.34
C ASP A 201 25.30 -0.43 -0.25
N ALA A 202 24.95 0.56 0.59
CA ALA A 202 23.92 0.41 1.62
C ALA A 202 22.48 0.34 1.04
N ALA A 203 22.28 0.78 -0.20
CA ALA A 203 20.97 0.70 -0.86
C ALA A 203 20.68 -0.71 -1.41
N ALA A 204 21.70 -1.49 -1.75
CA ALA A 204 21.54 -2.84 -2.32
C ALA A 204 21.12 -3.87 -1.24
N THR A 205 21.56 -3.70 0.00
CA THR A 205 21.21 -4.59 1.12
C THR A 205 19.76 -4.42 1.58
N GLY A 206 19.22 -3.19 1.58
CA GLY A 206 17.83 -2.93 2.02
C GLY A 206 16.76 -3.62 1.16
N VAL A 207 17.00 -3.75 -0.15
CA VAL A 207 16.08 -4.47 -1.06
C VAL A 207 16.02 -5.97 -0.73
N SER A 208 17.13 -6.53 -0.22
CA SER A 208 17.19 -7.93 0.22
C SER A 208 16.48 -8.15 1.56
N GLU A 209 16.60 -7.20 2.49
CA GLU A 209 15.97 -7.32 3.82
C GLU A 209 14.43 -7.25 3.76
N GLU A 210 13.85 -6.39 2.93
CA GLU A 210 12.38 -6.35 2.75
C GLU A 210 11.83 -7.66 2.14
N ALA A 211 12.54 -8.23 1.16
CA ALA A 211 12.18 -9.53 0.59
C ALA A 211 12.27 -10.66 1.63
N LEU A 212 13.27 -10.60 2.53
CA LEU A 212 13.42 -11.52 3.65
C LEU A 212 12.27 -11.36 4.67
N VAL A 213 11.81 -10.14 4.96
CA VAL A 213 10.61 -9.89 5.79
C VAL A 213 9.40 -10.59 5.20
N ASP A 214 9.13 -10.41 3.90
CA ASP A 214 7.98 -11.04 3.24
C ASP A 214 8.04 -12.57 3.29
N GLN A 215 9.23 -13.15 3.06
CA GLN A 215 9.47 -14.59 3.13
C GLN A 215 9.23 -15.13 4.55
N LEU A 216 9.83 -14.52 5.57
CA LEU A 216 9.68 -14.93 6.97
C LEU A 216 8.24 -14.72 7.47
N ALA A 217 7.59 -13.62 7.10
CA ALA A 217 6.19 -13.37 7.44
C ALA A 217 5.26 -14.41 6.79
N ALA A 218 5.52 -14.82 5.55
CA ALA A 218 4.79 -15.91 4.91
C ALA A 218 5.01 -17.25 5.64
N ARG A 219 6.23 -17.53 6.09
CA ARG A 219 6.57 -18.72 6.86
C ARG A 219 5.89 -18.76 8.23
N VAL A 220 5.94 -17.68 9.00
CA VAL A 220 5.24 -17.55 10.30
C VAL A 220 3.72 -17.67 10.13
N ARG A 221 3.16 -17.17 9.03
CA ARG A 221 1.73 -17.34 8.74
C ARG A 221 1.36 -18.80 8.43
N ALA A 222 2.26 -19.54 7.80
CA ALA A 222 2.05 -20.95 7.48
C ALA A 222 2.19 -21.84 8.73
N ASP A 223 3.12 -21.50 9.62
CA ASP A 223 3.30 -22.15 10.92
C ASP A 223 3.56 -21.13 12.03
N PRO A 224 2.49 -20.64 12.71
CA PRO A 224 2.62 -19.72 13.83
C PRO A 224 3.36 -20.31 15.04
N SER A 225 3.56 -21.64 15.08
CA SER A 225 4.23 -22.29 16.20
C SER A 225 5.75 -22.30 16.08
N ASP A 226 6.30 -22.04 14.87
CA ASP A 226 7.74 -21.98 14.57
C ASP A 226 8.40 -20.78 15.27
N HIS A 227 8.89 -21.02 16.50
CA HIS A 227 9.50 -20.00 17.36
C HIS A 227 10.77 -19.39 16.75
N GLU A 228 11.55 -20.18 16.01
CA GLU A 228 12.78 -19.74 15.38
C GLU A 228 12.50 -18.71 14.28
N SER A 229 11.52 -18.99 13.42
CA SER A 229 11.08 -18.05 12.38
C SER A 229 10.55 -16.73 12.95
N VAL A 230 9.88 -16.78 14.11
CA VAL A 230 9.39 -15.56 14.79
C VAL A 230 10.54 -14.71 15.31
N LEU A 231 11.56 -15.34 15.91
CA LEU A 231 12.74 -14.62 16.40
C LEU A 231 13.57 -14.03 15.27
N GLU A 232 13.73 -14.77 14.17
CA GLU A 232 14.43 -14.29 12.98
C GLU A 232 13.71 -13.10 12.34
N LEU A 233 12.38 -13.19 12.17
CA LEU A 233 11.57 -12.08 11.68
C LEU A 233 11.67 -10.85 12.61
N ALA A 234 11.68 -11.07 13.92
CA ALA A 234 11.85 -10.00 14.89
C ALA A 234 13.20 -9.29 14.74
N ASP A 235 14.29 -10.04 14.51
CA ASP A 235 15.64 -9.48 14.27
C ASP A 235 15.69 -8.63 13.01
N VAL A 236 15.07 -9.10 11.91
CA VAL A 236 15.01 -8.34 10.65
C VAL A 236 14.19 -7.05 10.81
N LEU A 237 13.02 -7.13 11.45
CA LEU A 237 12.17 -5.95 11.70
C LEU A 237 12.85 -4.92 12.61
N GLU A 238 13.66 -5.37 13.58
CA GLU A 238 14.44 -4.50 14.46
C GLU A 238 15.53 -3.76 13.67
N ARG A 239 16.27 -4.44 12.78
CA ARG A 239 17.29 -3.81 11.91
C ARG A 239 16.70 -2.78 10.96
N LEU A 240 15.52 -3.06 10.39
CA LEU A 240 14.80 -2.15 9.50
C LEU A 240 14.13 -0.97 10.22
N GLY A 241 14.14 -0.94 11.56
CA GLY A 241 13.44 0.11 12.32
C GLY A 241 11.91 0.03 12.25
N ARG A 242 11.34 -1.12 11.89
CA ARG A 242 9.89 -1.35 11.77
C ARG A 242 9.27 -1.68 13.13
N HIS A 243 9.42 -0.75 14.09
CA HIS A 243 9.11 -0.99 15.50
C HIS A 243 7.63 -1.32 15.79
N LEU A 244 6.68 -0.75 15.03
CA LEU A 244 5.25 -1.07 15.20
C LEU A 244 4.92 -2.51 14.78
N ASP A 245 5.49 -2.97 13.66
CA ASP A 245 5.29 -4.35 13.19
C ASP A 245 5.94 -5.35 14.15
N LEU A 246 7.13 -5.02 14.64
CA LEU A 246 7.82 -5.80 15.66
C LEU A 246 7.00 -5.88 16.97
N LEU A 247 6.42 -4.77 17.43
CA LEU A 247 5.56 -4.75 18.62
C LEU A 247 4.33 -5.65 18.43
N ALA A 248 3.69 -5.61 17.26
CA ALA A 248 2.54 -6.44 16.94
C ALA A 248 2.90 -7.93 16.93
N LEU A 249 4.01 -8.31 16.29
CA LEU A 249 4.52 -9.68 16.24
C LEU A 249 4.79 -10.24 17.64
N LEU A 250 5.53 -9.49 18.48
CA LEU A 250 5.86 -9.91 19.85
C LEU A 250 4.60 -10.04 20.71
N SER A 251 3.65 -9.11 20.60
CA SER A 251 2.40 -9.14 21.37
C SER A 251 1.57 -10.38 21.02
N ALA A 252 1.40 -10.68 19.73
CA ALA A 252 0.68 -11.87 19.28
C ALA A 252 1.37 -13.14 19.78
N ARG A 253 2.70 -13.21 19.69
CA ARG A 253 3.45 -14.38 20.15
C ARG A 253 3.38 -14.59 21.67
N MET A 254 3.34 -13.53 22.46
CA MET A 254 3.17 -13.60 23.93
C MET A 254 1.74 -13.98 24.36
N GLU A 255 0.74 -13.72 23.51
CA GLU A 255 -0.65 -14.11 23.75
C GLU A 255 -0.87 -15.60 23.42
N GLU A 256 -0.32 -16.07 22.30
CA GLU A 256 -0.38 -17.48 21.90
C GLU A 256 0.57 -18.37 22.71
N GLY A 257 1.71 -17.81 23.12
CA GLY A 257 2.74 -18.48 23.91
C GLY A 257 2.38 -18.58 25.38
N GLY A 258 2.81 -19.65 26.03
CA GLY A 258 2.70 -19.78 27.49
C GLY A 258 3.64 -18.85 28.25
N GLU A 259 3.62 -18.95 29.58
CA GLU A 259 4.41 -18.12 30.50
C GLU A 259 5.93 -18.18 30.27
N ALA A 260 6.44 -19.25 29.66
CA ALA A 260 7.84 -19.37 29.28
C ALA A 260 8.19 -18.37 28.15
N VAL A 261 7.38 -18.34 27.09
CA VAL A 261 7.56 -17.43 25.94
C VAL A 261 7.39 -15.98 26.37
N ARG A 262 6.41 -15.70 27.25
CA ARG A 262 6.23 -14.36 27.81
C ARG A 262 7.47 -13.85 28.52
N ARG A 263 8.04 -14.65 29.43
CA ARG A 263 9.27 -14.29 30.16
C ARG A 263 10.48 -14.07 29.24
N GLU A 264 10.56 -14.81 28.14
CA GLU A 264 11.62 -14.66 27.14
C GLU A 264 11.47 -13.37 26.33
N LEU A 265 10.24 -13.03 25.90
CA LEU A 265 10.00 -11.92 24.97
C LEU A 265 9.74 -10.56 25.66
N SER A 266 9.31 -10.53 26.92
CA SER A 266 9.02 -9.28 27.65
C SER A 266 10.18 -8.26 27.63
N PRO A 267 11.46 -8.63 27.86
CA PRO A 267 12.57 -7.67 27.78
C PRO A 267 12.75 -7.06 26.38
N ARG A 268 12.45 -7.82 25.32
CA ARG A 268 12.52 -7.33 23.94
C ARG A 268 11.36 -6.39 23.64
N ARG A 269 10.12 -6.76 24.02
CA ARG A 269 8.93 -5.91 23.88
C ARG A 269 9.13 -4.56 24.58
N ARG A 270 9.69 -4.55 25.78
CA ARG A 270 10.00 -3.33 26.53
C ARG A 270 10.94 -2.39 25.75
N ARG A 271 12.04 -2.91 25.19
CA ARG A 271 12.97 -2.09 24.37
C ARG A 271 12.29 -1.47 23.16
N VAL A 272 11.38 -2.20 22.51
CA VAL A 272 10.61 -1.70 21.37
C VAL A 272 9.65 -0.58 21.78
N LEU A 273 8.97 -0.72 22.92
CA LEU A 273 8.11 0.33 23.47
C LEU A 273 8.91 1.59 23.84
N GLU A 274 10.09 1.43 24.44
CA GLU A 274 11.00 2.54 24.74
C GLU A 274 11.47 3.27 23.46
N ALA A 275 11.78 2.53 22.39
CA ALA A 275 12.13 3.09 21.09
C ALA A 275 10.97 3.86 20.44
N LEU A 276 9.75 3.30 20.46
CA LEU A 276 8.54 3.95 19.97
C LEU A 276 8.21 5.23 20.76
N ALA A 277 8.37 5.21 22.08
CA ALA A 277 8.19 6.39 22.92
C ALA A 277 9.19 7.50 22.54
N PHE A 278 10.45 7.15 22.33
CA PHE A 278 11.48 8.10 21.88
C PHE A 278 11.13 8.71 20.51
N GLN A 279 10.72 7.89 19.54
CA GLN A 279 10.32 8.36 18.21
C GLN A 279 9.09 9.26 18.26
N ALA A 280 8.04 8.89 19.00
CA ALA A 280 6.83 9.69 19.17
C ALA A 280 7.15 11.08 19.76
N ARG A 281 8.10 11.18 20.71
CA ARG A 281 8.56 12.48 21.21
C ARG A 281 9.28 13.31 20.16
N ALA A 282 10.18 12.69 19.38
CA ALA A 282 10.89 13.37 18.30
C ALA A 282 9.93 13.95 17.26
N GLU A 283 8.79 13.30 17.04
CA GLU A 283 7.72 13.74 16.13
C GLU A 283 6.72 14.72 16.78
N GLY A 284 6.89 15.10 18.05
CA GLY A 284 6.00 16.02 18.77
C GLY A 284 4.67 15.40 19.24
N LYS A 285 4.57 14.07 19.25
CA LYS A 285 3.37 13.32 19.66
C LYS A 285 3.44 12.91 21.14
N ALA A 286 3.40 13.89 22.04
CA ALA A 286 3.63 13.69 23.47
C ALA A 286 2.69 12.63 24.11
N SER A 287 1.38 12.68 23.83
CA SER A 287 0.42 11.73 24.42
C SER A 287 0.63 10.29 23.95
N GLU A 288 1.15 10.09 22.74
CA GLU A 288 1.47 8.76 22.21
C GLU A 288 2.75 8.22 22.87
N ALA A 289 3.76 9.06 23.11
CA ALA A 289 4.95 8.69 23.85
C ALA A 289 4.62 8.25 25.29
N GLU A 290 3.77 9.01 26.00
CA GLU A 290 3.33 8.67 27.36
C GLU A 290 2.63 7.30 27.42
N LEU A 291 1.83 6.97 26.40
CA LEU A 291 1.17 5.67 26.29
C LEU A 291 2.20 4.53 26.20
N TYR A 292 3.21 4.66 25.33
CA TYR A 292 4.22 3.63 25.17
C TYR A 292 5.08 3.45 26.42
N GLU A 293 5.39 4.53 27.14
CA GLU A 293 6.12 4.45 28.41
C GLU A 293 5.33 3.75 29.51
N MET A 294 4.03 4.06 29.62
CA MET A 294 3.15 3.38 30.56
C MET A 294 3.09 1.87 30.27
N MET A 295 3.01 1.49 29.00
CA MET A 295 3.06 0.08 28.59
C MET A 295 4.42 -0.56 28.90
N ALA A 296 5.53 0.15 28.69
CA ALA A 296 6.87 -0.34 28.99
C ALA A 296 7.09 -0.56 30.50
N ALA A 297 6.52 0.31 31.33
CA ALA A 297 6.57 0.18 32.79
C ALA A 297 5.79 -1.04 33.29
N ALA A 298 4.62 -1.33 32.69
CA ALA A 298 3.78 -2.46 33.06
C ALA A 298 4.41 -3.84 32.76
N GLU A 299 5.38 -3.93 31.84
CA GLU A 299 6.10 -5.18 31.54
C GLU A 299 7.16 -5.55 32.60
N GLY A 300 7.44 -4.66 33.56
CA GLY A 300 8.43 -4.88 34.62
C GLY A 300 7.86 -5.29 35.98
N GLU A 301 6.53 -5.32 36.13
CA GLU A 301 5.81 -5.74 37.35
C GLU A 301 5.43 -7.22 37.31
#